data_AF-M5FB03-F1
#
_entry.id   AF-M5FB03-F1
#
_cell.length_a   1.000
_cell.length_b   1.000
_cell.length_c   1.000
_cell.angle_alpha   90.00
_cell.angle_beta   90.00
_cell.angle_gamma   90.00
#
_symmetry.space_group_name_H-M   'P 1'
#
loop_
_entity.id
_entity.type
_entity.pdbx_description
1 polymer ?
#
loop_
_entity_poly.entity_id
_entity_poly.type
_entity_poly.pdbx_seq_one_letter_code
_entity_poly.pdbx_strand_id
1 'polypeptide(L)'
;MQSLATLTGDKYKGKIAIYDYYLPVIGMAALAIGKKTAALTEADLPAIKAELLKMKANAKLVGEVTASQTALATGEVDILVGGGEWVTAGLAKENPALDFSIPKEGAVLWSQSLAMFKDSENKDMALKFIQYIMSPEGQARLATSSCYWGMPANSKAALTEDQKKILRFDEQPGFLARAQSYPAPNADLDKKMQDVWTEMLQAQ
;
A
#
# COMPACT_ATOMS: atom_id res chain seq x y z
N MET A 1 7.58 5.23 11.83
CA MET A 1 8.91 4.58 11.62
C MET A 1 9.75 5.46 10.71
N GLN A 2 11.08 5.57 10.90
CA GLN A 2 11.90 6.51 10.11
C GLN A 2 12.60 5.91 8.88
N SER A 3 12.85 4.59 8.84
CA SER A 3 13.63 3.96 7.75
C SER A 3 13.23 2.50 7.50
N LEU A 4 13.22 2.08 6.23
CA LEU A 4 12.96 0.68 5.82
C LEU A 4 13.95 -0.31 6.45
N ALA A 5 15.21 0.09 6.65
CA ALA A 5 16.23 -0.77 7.28
C ALA A 5 15.87 -1.20 8.71
N THR A 6 14.96 -0.47 9.38
CA THR A 6 14.53 -0.85 10.73
C THR A 6 13.62 -2.09 10.71
N LEU A 7 12.90 -2.37 9.62
CA LEU A 7 12.01 -3.52 9.48
C LEU A 7 12.75 -4.86 9.62
N THR A 8 13.99 -4.91 9.18
CA THR A 8 14.83 -6.11 9.17
C THR A 8 15.76 -6.21 10.38
N GLY A 9 15.65 -5.31 11.36
CA GLY A 9 16.45 -5.33 12.59
C GLY A 9 15.82 -6.13 13.72
N ASP A 10 16.62 -6.48 14.74
CA ASP A 10 16.18 -7.33 15.86
C ASP A 10 14.97 -6.79 16.64
N LYS A 11 14.81 -5.45 16.69
CA LYS A 11 13.71 -4.79 17.40
C LYS A 11 12.33 -5.29 16.95
N TYR A 12 12.17 -5.59 15.67
CA TYR A 12 10.88 -5.98 15.07
C TYR A 12 10.85 -7.45 14.61
N LYS A 13 11.83 -8.25 15.05
CA LYS A 13 11.87 -9.68 14.73
C LYS A 13 10.66 -10.40 15.29
N GLY A 14 9.89 -11.04 14.41
CA GLY A 14 8.64 -11.73 14.74
C GLY A 14 7.47 -10.79 15.06
N LYS A 15 7.59 -9.48 14.74
CA LYS A 15 6.59 -8.46 15.07
C LYS A 15 6.05 -7.69 13.87
N ILE A 16 6.41 -8.08 12.65
CA ILE A 16 5.86 -7.46 11.45
C ILE A 16 4.94 -8.45 10.71
N ALA A 17 3.91 -7.94 10.08
CA ALA A 17 3.20 -8.63 9.01
C ALA A 17 3.65 -8.03 7.66
N ILE A 18 3.60 -8.84 6.62
CA ILE A 18 3.75 -8.38 5.23
C ILE A 18 2.39 -8.52 4.55
N TYR A 19 1.93 -7.45 3.88
CA TYR A 19 0.72 -7.49 3.08
C TYR A 19 0.95 -8.37 1.86
N ASP A 20 0.05 -9.32 1.60
CA ASP A 20 0.20 -10.30 0.51
C ASP A 20 -0.10 -9.70 -0.86
N TYR A 21 0.73 -8.76 -1.28
CA TYR A 21 0.68 -8.20 -2.61
C TYR A 21 2.10 -7.91 -3.11
N TYR A 22 2.55 -8.73 -4.06
CA TYR A 22 3.94 -8.75 -4.51
C TYR A 22 4.44 -7.39 -4.99
N LEU A 23 3.64 -6.67 -5.78
CA LEU A 23 4.08 -5.49 -6.52
C LEU A 23 4.48 -4.31 -5.62
N PRO A 24 3.64 -3.86 -4.64
CA PRO A 24 4.04 -2.81 -3.72
C PRO A 24 5.18 -3.26 -2.79
N VAL A 25 5.21 -4.51 -2.34
CA VAL A 25 6.26 -4.99 -1.44
C VAL A 25 7.61 -5.08 -2.15
N ILE A 26 7.64 -5.54 -3.42
CA ILE A 26 8.83 -5.46 -4.29
C ILE A 26 9.25 -4.01 -4.49
N GLY A 27 8.30 -3.10 -4.72
CA GLY A 27 8.59 -1.68 -4.82
C GLY A 27 9.26 -1.14 -3.55
N MET A 28 8.80 -1.54 -2.37
CA MET A 28 9.45 -1.14 -1.11
C MET A 28 10.83 -1.78 -0.92
N ALA A 29 11.00 -3.06 -1.27
CA ALA A 29 12.31 -3.71 -1.24
C ALA A 29 13.31 -3.02 -2.18
N ALA A 30 12.86 -2.61 -3.37
CA ALA A 30 13.65 -1.80 -4.29
C ALA A 30 14.06 -0.46 -3.68
N LEU A 31 13.14 0.26 -3.03
CA LEU A 31 13.45 1.52 -2.34
C LEU A 31 14.47 1.32 -1.22
N ALA A 32 14.37 0.22 -0.46
CA ALA A 32 15.32 -0.12 0.60
C ALA A 32 16.76 -0.32 0.08
N ILE A 33 16.92 -0.81 -1.14
CA ILE A 33 18.23 -0.96 -1.81
C ILE A 33 18.61 0.23 -2.71
N GLY A 34 17.89 1.35 -2.60
CA GLY A 34 18.18 2.60 -3.32
C GLY A 34 17.82 2.58 -4.81
N LYS A 35 16.95 1.66 -5.24
CA LYS A 35 16.46 1.57 -6.63
C LYS A 35 15.15 2.33 -6.79
N LYS A 36 14.99 2.98 -7.94
CA LYS A 36 13.73 3.63 -8.33
C LYS A 36 12.77 2.59 -8.88
N THR A 37 11.49 2.65 -8.48
CA THR A 37 10.46 1.67 -8.88
C THR A 37 10.24 1.62 -10.40
N ALA A 38 10.38 2.77 -11.07
CA ALA A 38 10.22 2.88 -12.53
C ALA A 38 11.43 2.38 -13.34
N ALA A 39 12.56 2.06 -12.69
CA ALA A 39 13.81 1.67 -13.35
C ALA A 39 14.21 0.23 -13.07
N LEU A 40 13.28 -0.59 -12.54
CA LEU A 40 13.56 -1.97 -12.19
C LEU A 40 13.72 -2.83 -13.43
N THR A 41 14.73 -3.69 -13.38
CA THR A 41 15.07 -4.66 -14.40
C THR A 41 15.24 -6.04 -13.79
N GLU A 42 15.34 -7.06 -14.62
CA GLU A 42 15.64 -8.42 -14.17
C GLU A 42 16.95 -8.50 -13.37
N ALA A 43 17.97 -7.69 -13.72
CA ALA A 43 19.25 -7.67 -13.02
C ALA A 43 19.13 -7.21 -11.56
N ASP A 44 18.05 -6.52 -11.20
CA ASP A 44 17.80 -6.05 -9.84
C ASP A 44 17.14 -7.13 -8.95
N LEU A 45 16.51 -8.16 -9.57
CA LEU A 45 15.73 -9.17 -8.85
C LEU A 45 16.51 -9.95 -7.79
N PRO A 46 17.79 -10.34 -7.99
CA PRO A 46 18.55 -11.01 -6.94
C PRO A 46 18.71 -10.16 -5.66
N ALA A 47 18.96 -8.85 -5.82
CA ALA A 47 19.09 -7.92 -4.69
C ALA A 47 17.74 -7.67 -4.01
N ILE A 48 16.67 -7.53 -4.80
CA ILE A 48 15.29 -7.41 -4.29
C ILE A 48 14.90 -8.66 -3.49
N LYS A 49 15.15 -9.86 -4.04
CA LYS A 49 14.89 -11.13 -3.35
C LYS A 49 15.63 -11.20 -2.02
N ALA A 50 16.90 -10.83 -1.99
CA ALA A 50 17.68 -10.82 -0.76
C ALA A 50 17.06 -9.90 0.31
N GLU A 51 16.56 -8.74 -0.09
CA GLU A 51 15.89 -7.82 0.83
C GLU A 51 14.52 -8.33 1.29
N LEU A 52 13.72 -8.90 0.40
CA LEU A 52 12.45 -9.55 0.73
C LEU A 52 12.62 -10.70 1.73
N LEU A 53 13.68 -11.52 1.57
CA LEU A 53 13.99 -12.61 2.50
C LEU A 53 14.36 -12.09 3.89
N LYS A 54 15.05 -10.95 4.00
CA LYS A 54 15.30 -10.32 5.31
C LYS A 54 14.01 -9.83 5.95
N MET A 55 13.11 -9.23 5.17
CA MET A 55 11.79 -8.84 5.68
C MET A 55 11.00 -10.06 6.17
N LYS A 56 10.98 -11.14 5.36
CA LYS A 56 10.31 -12.40 5.70
C LYS A 56 10.85 -13.04 6.97
N ALA A 57 12.17 -13.04 7.18
CA ALA A 57 12.80 -13.57 8.40
C ALA A 57 12.36 -12.85 9.69
N ASN A 58 11.91 -11.59 9.58
CA ASN A 58 11.34 -10.83 10.68
C ASN A 58 9.81 -10.89 10.73
N ALA A 59 9.16 -11.38 9.68
CA ALA A 59 7.72 -11.42 9.59
C ALA A 59 7.11 -12.56 10.40
N LYS A 60 6.10 -12.22 11.19
CA LYS A 60 5.24 -13.19 11.87
C LYS A 60 4.32 -13.91 10.89
N LEU A 61 3.82 -13.17 9.89
CA LEU A 61 2.92 -13.66 8.86
C LEU A 61 3.04 -12.85 7.57
N VAL A 62 2.57 -13.45 6.48
CA VAL A 62 2.23 -12.76 5.23
C VAL A 62 0.74 -12.99 5.01
N GLY A 63 -0.04 -11.93 4.77
CA GLY A 63 -1.48 -12.08 4.72
C GLY A 63 -2.24 -10.93 4.07
N GLU A 64 -3.47 -11.24 3.71
CA GLU A 64 -4.43 -10.29 3.13
C GLU A 64 -4.94 -9.27 4.16
N VAL A 65 -5.84 -8.40 3.73
CA VAL A 65 -6.36 -7.27 4.52
C VAL A 65 -6.94 -7.71 5.86
N THR A 66 -7.85 -8.69 5.87
CA THR A 66 -8.50 -9.14 7.12
C THR A 66 -7.50 -9.77 8.10
N ALA A 67 -6.59 -10.60 7.61
CA ALA A 67 -5.55 -11.21 8.44
C ALA A 67 -4.62 -10.16 9.03
N SER A 68 -4.20 -9.19 8.21
CA SER A 68 -3.34 -8.09 8.62
C SER A 68 -4.00 -7.16 9.65
N GLN A 69 -5.26 -6.79 9.43
CA GLN A 69 -6.05 -6.00 10.38
C GLN A 69 -6.22 -6.74 11.72
N THR A 70 -6.50 -8.03 11.67
CA THR A 70 -6.66 -8.85 12.87
C THR A 70 -5.36 -8.91 13.66
N ALA A 71 -4.23 -9.17 13.00
CA ALA A 71 -2.93 -9.25 13.66
C ALA A 71 -2.51 -7.91 14.31
N LEU A 72 -2.82 -6.77 13.67
CA LEU A 72 -2.61 -5.45 14.26
C LEU A 72 -3.56 -5.18 15.44
N ALA A 73 -4.84 -5.54 15.30
CA ALA A 73 -5.85 -5.32 16.33
C ALA A 73 -5.59 -6.15 17.60
N THR A 74 -5.10 -7.38 17.44
CA THR A 74 -4.77 -8.27 18.58
C THR A 74 -3.39 -7.99 19.18
N GLY A 75 -2.56 -7.16 18.53
CA GLY A 75 -1.18 -6.92 18.93
C GLY A 75 -0.25 -8.12 18.64
N GLU A 76 -0.65 -9.05 17.79
CA GLU A 76 0.23 -10.12 17.31
C GLU A 76 1.40 -9.57 16.49
N VAL A 77 1.18 -8.45 15.79
CA VAL A 77 2.22 -7.68 15.10
C VAL A 77 2.10 -6.19 15.42
N ASP A 78 3.23 -5.50 15.41
CA ASP A 78 3.32 -4.06 15.64
C ASP A 78 3.17 -3.25 14.33
N ILE A 79 3.55 -3.85 13.19
CA ILE A 79 3.69 -3.16 11.90
C ILE A 79 3.17 -4.04 10.77
N LEU A 80 2.44 -3.43 9.82
CA LEU A 80 2.18 -4.01 8.50
C LEU A 80 3.07 -3.35 7.45
N VAL A 81 3.82 -4.18 6.71
CA VAL A 81 4.69 -3.79 5.61
C VAL A 81 3.95 -3.98 4.29
N GLY A 82 3.97 -2.98 3.40
CA GLY A 82 3.36 -3.06 2.07
C GLY A 82 1.84 -2.87 2.04
N GLY A 83 1.20 -2.82 3.21
CA GLY A 83 -0.12 -2.23 3.35
C GLY A 83 -0.03 -0.69 3.38
N GLY A 84 -1.13 -0.04 3.70
CA GLY A 84 -1.12 1.38 3.94
C GLY A 84 -2.34 1.84 4.70
N GLU A 85 -2.64 3.13 4.60
CA GLU A 85 -3.52 3.82 5.54
C GLU A 85 -4.92 3.19 5.65
N TRP A 86 -5.41 2.52 4.61
CA TRP A 86 -6.69 1.81 4.61
C TRP A 86 -6.79 0.72 5.69
N VAL A 87 -5.67 0.06 6.03
CA VAL A 87 -5.63 -0.98 7.06
C VAL A 87 -5.78 -0.36 8.45
N THR A 88 -5.12 0.76 8.70
CA THR A 88 -5.09 1.44 10.00
C THR A 88 -6.29 2.37 10.21
N ALA A 89 -6.78 3.02 9.16
CA ALA A 89 -7.89 3.97 9.23
C ALA A 89 -9.20 3.29 9.64
N GLY A 90 -9.44 2.06 9.16
CA GLY A 90 -10.59 1.26 9.61
C GLY A 90 -10.54 0.90 11.09
N LEU A 91 -9.34 0.78 11.66
CA LEU A 91 -9.11 0.45 13.07
C LEU A 91 -8.93 1.68 13.96
N ALA A 92 -8.86 2.89 13.40
CA ALA A 92 -8.47 4.10 14.12
C ALA A 92 -9.38 4.45 15.32
N LYS A 93 -10.66 4.06 15.25
CA LYS A 93 -11.61 4.26 16.36
C LYS A 93 -11.41 3.25 17.49
N GLU A 94 -11.07 2.01 17.15
CA GLU A 94 -10.91 0.90 18.10
C GLU A 94 -9.52 0.89 18.74
N ASN A 95 -8.51 1.30 17.97
CA ASN A 95 -7.13 1.40 18.41
C ASN A 95 -6.49 2.72 17.93
N PRO A 96 -6.66 3.82 18.69
CA PRO A 96 -6.13 5.14 18.33
C PRO A 96 -4.60 5.23 18.41
N ALA A 97 -3.92 4.19 18.91
CA ALA A 97 -2.46 4.11 18.93
C ALA A 97 -1.88 3.62 17.60
N LEU A 98 -2.70 3.03 16.71
CA LEU A 98 -2.25 2.64 15.37
C LEU A 98 -2.00 3.88 14.52
N ASP A 99 -0.86 3.88 13.85
CA ASP A 99 -0.41 4.99 13.04
C ASP A 99 0.02 4.51 11.65
N PHE A 100 0.00 5.43 10.69
CA PHE A 100 0.51 5.24 9.34
C PHE A 100 1.65 6.22 9.10
N SER A 101 2.76 5.73 8.57
CA SER A 101 3.90 6.57 8.22
C SER A 101 4.60 6.00 7.01
N ILE A 102 5.22 6.87 6.19
CA ILE A 102 6.15 6.45 5.15
C ILE A 102 7.59 6.68 5.60
N PRO A 103 8.51 5.74 5.32
CA PRO A 103 9.92 5.87 5.70
C PRO A 103 10.66 6.91 4.84
N LYS A 104 11.86 7.32 5.28
CA LYS A 104 12.65 8.35 4.59
C LYS A 104 13.10 7.96 3.18
N GLU A 105 13.27 6.66 2.93
CA GLU A 105 13.60 6.11 1.61
C GLU A 105 12.43 6.26 0.61
N GLY A 106 11.23 6.51 1.11
CA GLY A 106 10.01 6.67 0.34
C GLY A 106 9.02 5.53 0.55
N ALA A 107 7.91 5.61 -0.16
CA ALA A 107 6.89 4.57 -0.20
C ALA A 107 6.35 4.41 -1.62
N VAL A 108 5.51 3.41 -1.79
CA VAL A 108 4.87 3.13 -3.07
C VAL A 108 3.48 3.76 -3.11
N LEU A 109 3.23 4.59 -4.11
CA LEU A 109 1.93 5.17 -4.42
C LEU A 109 1.16 4.22 -5.35
N TRP A 110 -0.08 3.94 -4.96
CA TRP A 110 -1.05 3.29 -5.82
C TRP A 110 -2.19 4.27 -6.13
N SER A 111 -2.82 4.07 -7.29
CA SER A 111 -3.99 4.83 -7.70
C SER A 111 -4.94 3.89 -8.42
N GLN A 112 -6.24 4.09 -8.21
CA GLN A 112 -7.31 3.41 -8.94
C GLN A 112 -8.05 4.43 -9.78
N SER A 113 -8.42 4.02 -10.99
CA SER A 113 -9.15 4.85 -11.93
C SER A 113 -10.34 4.06 -12.48
N LEU A 114 -11.43 4.77 -12.75
CA LEU A 114 -12.55 4.22 -13.51
C LEU A 114 -12.25 4.34 -15.01
N ALA A 115 -12.51 3.27 -15.74
CA ALA A 115 -12.44 3.26 -17.20
C ALA A 115 -13.80 2.81 -17.77
N MET A 116 -14.21 3.46 -18.86
CA MET A 116 -15.36 3.01 -19.66
C MET A 116 -14.84 2.19 -20.83
N PHE A 117 -15.28 0.94 -20.95
CA PHE A 117 -14.94 0.11 -22.10
C PHE A 117 -15.49 0.71 -23.40
N LYS A 118 -14.71 0.58 -24.48
CA LYS A 118 -15.06 1.06 -25.82
C LYS A 118 -16.42 0.51 -26.29
N ASP A 119 -16.70 -0.74 -25.94
CA ASP A 119 -17.88 -1.50 -26.37
C ASP A 119 -19.04 -1.44 -25.37
N SER A 120 -19.01 -0.52 -24.40
CA SER A 120 -20.14 -0.33 -23.48
C SER A 120 -21.43 -0.03 -24.27
N GLU A 121 -22.48 -0.81 -24.00
CA GLU A 121 -23.81 -0.61 -24.60
C GLU A 121 -24.58 0.54 -23.93
N ASN A 122 -24.08 1.10 -22.83
CA ASN A 122 -24.73 2.18 -22.08
C ASN A 122 -23.75 3.27 -21.66
N LYS A 123 -23.11 3.89 -22.65
CA LYS A 123 -22.05 4.91 -22.46
C LYS A 123 -22.53 6.12 -21.67
N ASP A 124 -23.76 6.57 -21.89
CA ASP A 124 -24.30 7.75 -21.21
C ASP A 124 -24.45 7.50 -19.71
N MET A 125 -24.95 6.33 -19.30
CA MET A 125 -25.04 5.97 -17.88
C MET A 125 -23.68 5.70 -17.27
N ALA A 126 -22.77 5.03 -18.00
CA ALA A 126 -21.40 4.82 -17.54
C ALA A 126 -20.70 6.17 -17.27
N LEU A 127 -20.85 7.15 -18.18
CA LEU A 127 -20.30 8.49 -18.00
C LEU A 127 -20.92 9.20 -16.80
N LYS A 128 -22.25 9.15 -16.61
CA LYS A 128 -22.93 9.71 -15.43
C LYS A 128 -22.41 9.10 -14.13
N PHE A 129 -22.20 7.78 -14.11
CA PHE A 129 -21.64 7.08 -12.96
C PHE A 129 -20.21 7.56 -12.66
N ILE A 130 -19.34 7.64 -13.67
CA ILE A 130 -17.97 8.16 -13.52
C ILE A 130 -18.00 9.59 -12.98
N GLN A 131 -18.85 10.46 -13.53
CA GLN A 131 -19.00 11.85 -13.06
C GLN A 131 -19.46 11.92 -11.61
N TYR A 132 -20.42 11.08 -11.21
CA TYR A 132 -20.85 11.00 -9.81
C TYR A 132 -19.72 10.54 -8.89
N ILE A 133 -19.01 9.46 -9.23
CA ILE A 133 -17.90 8.95 -8.43
C ILE A 133 -16.77 9.99 -8.28
N MET A 134 -16.51 10.79 -9.31
CA MET A 134 -15.49 11.84 -9.29
C MET A 134 -15.96 13.15 -8.59
N SER A 135 -17.25 13.27 -8.29
CA SER A 135 -17.80 14.44 -7.59
C SER A 135 -17.28 14.54 -6.13
N PRO A 136 -17.38 15.72 -5.49
CA PRO A 136 -17.10 15.88 -4.06
C PRO A 136 -17.81 14.85 -3.16
N GLU A 137 -19.06 14.53 -3.47
CA GLU A 137 -19.86 13.58 -2.69
C GLU A 137 -19.41 12.14 -2.95
N GLY A 138 -19.24 11.74 -4.21
CA GLY A 138 -18.81 10.40 -4.57
C GLY A 138 -17.42 10.07 -4.01
N GLN A 139 -16.48 11.01 -4.09
CA GLN A 139 -15.14 10.84 -3.54
C GLN A 139 -15.14 10.77 -2.01
N ALA A 140 -15.99 11.56 -1.32
CA ALA A 140 -16.11 11.45 0.14
C ALA A 140 -16.65 10.09 0.56
N ARG A 141 -17.68 9.58 -0.14
CA ARG A 141 -18.25 8.25 0.13
C ARG A 141 -17.23 7.13 -0.10
N LEU A 142 -16.42 7.23 -1.16
CA LEU A 142 -15.35 6.27 -1.41
C LEU A 142 -14.22 6.35 -0.38
N ALA A 143 -13.79 7.57 -0.04
CA ALA A 143 -12.68 7.80 0.88
C ALA A 143 -12.93 7.25 2.30
N THR A 144 -14.20 7.06 2.68
CA THR A 144 -14.59 6.50 3.98
C THR A 144 -15.51 5.29 3.86
N SER A 145 -15.42 4.55 2.76
CA SER A 145 -16.19 3.31 2.58
C SER A 145 -15.79 2.29 3.64
N SER A 146 -16.74 1.47 4.10
CA SER A 146 -16.49 0.42 5.09
C SER A 146 -15.49 -0.63 4.61
N CYS A 147 -15.32 -0.78 3.29
CA CYS A 147 -14.37 -1.74 2.72
C CYS A 147 -12.93 -1.21 2.75
N TYR A 148 -12.73 0.06 2.38
CA TYR A 148 -11.42 0.70 2.30
C TYR A 148 -11.54 2.20 2.51
N TRP A 149 -10.71 2.74 3.40
CA TRP A 149 -10.49 4.18 3.51
C TRP A 149 -9.30 4.58 2.65
N GLY A 150 -9.37 5.72 1.98
CA GLY A 150 -8.29 6.15 1.11
C GLY A 150 -8.36 7.62 0.79
N MET A 151 -7.20 8.19 0.45
CA MET A 151 -7.14 9.58 0.04
C MET A 151 -7.95 9.80 -1.24
N PRO A 152 -8.93 10.72 -1.24
CA PRO A 152 -9.70 11.01 -2.44
C PRO A 152 -8.83 11.69 -3.49
N ALA A 153 -9.08 11.38 -4.77
CA ALA A 153 -8.42 12.06 -5.88
C ALA A 153 -8.92 13.50 -6.06
N ASN A 154 -10.15 13.79 -5.60
CA ASN A 154 -10.72 15.12 -5.59
C ASN A 154 -10.48 15.79 -4.24
N SER A 155 -9.65 16.83 -4.21
CA SER A 155 -9.35 17.59 -2.99
C SER A 155 -10.56 18.32 -2.40
N LYS A 156 -11.66 18.44 -3.15
CA LYS A 156 -12.93 18.99 -2.69
C LYS A 156 -13.87 17.94 -2.10
N ALA A 157 -13.42 16.69 -1.89
CA ALA A 157 -14.23 15.66 -1.25
C ALA A 157 -14.87 16.21 0.04
N ALA A 158 -16.18 16.02 0.17
CA ALA A 158 -16.98 16.53 1.29
C ALA A 158 -16.77 15.72 2.58
N LEU A 159 -15.54 15.74 3.11
CA LEU A 159 -15.12 15.04 4.32
C LEU A 159 -15.23 15.94 5.56
N THR A 160 -15.55 15.34 6.71
CA THR A 160 -15.48 16.01 8.01
C THR A 160 -14.03 16.21 8.45
N GLU A 161 -13.80 17.11 9.40
CA GLU A 161 -12.45 17.34 9.94
C GLU A 161 -11.86 16.09 10.60
N ASP A 162 -12.67 15.28 11.29
CA ASP A 162 -12.23 14.00 11.85
C ASP A 162 -11.78 13.02 10.76
N GLN A 163 -12.53 12.94 9.65
CA GLN A 163 -12.16 12.08 8.52
C GLN A 163 -10.86 12.54 7.87
N LYS A 164 -10.68 13.85 7.68
CA LYS A 164 -9.44 14.43 7.15
C LYS A 164 -8.25 14.15 8.05
N LYS A 165 -8.44 14.22 9.37
CA LYS A 165 -7.41 13.88 10.35
C LYS A 165 -7.02 12.40 10.30
N ILE A 166 -8.00 11.50 10.22
CA ILE A 166 -7.75 10.04 10.09
C ILE A 166 -6.97 9.73 8.81
N LEU A 167 -7.29 10.42 7.70
CA LEU A 167 -6.63 10.32 6.40
C LEU A 167 -5.36 11.19 6.28
N ARG A 168 -4.92 11.80 7.39
CA ARG A 168 -3.69 12.61 7.49
C ARG A 168 -3.55 13.67 6.40
N PHE A 169 -4.63 14.37 6.05
CA PHE A 169 -4.65 15.35 4.95
C PHE A 169 -3.48 16.34 4.99
N ASP A 170 -3.10 16.80 6.18
CA ASP A 170 -2.03 17.77 6.38
C ASP A 170 -0.61 17.20 6.10
N GLU A 171 -0.43 15.89 6.18
CA GLU A 171 0.85 15.20 5.95
C GLU A 171 1.02 14.71 4.50
N GLN A 172 -0.09 14.61 3.75
CA GLN A 172 -0.10 14.08 2.39
C GLN A 172 0.87 14.79 1.43
N PRO A 173 1.05 16.13 1.45
CA PRO A 173 2.05 16.77 0.61
C PRO A 173 3.47 16.23 0.86
N GLY A 174 3.81 15.97 2.12
CA GLY A 174 5.08 15.36 2.50
C GLY A 174 5.16 13.89 2.08
N PHE A 175 4.06 13.15 2.16
CA PHE A 175 4.00 11.77 1.71
C PHE A 175 4.22 11.64 0.19
N LEU A 176 3.48 12.43 -0.58
CA LEU A 176 3.56 12.46 -2.04
C LEU A 176 4.94 12.88 -2.54
N ALA A 177 5.62 13.80 -1.85
CA ALA A 177 6.97 14.23 -2.20
C ALA A 177 8.04 13.11 -2.10
N ARG A 178 7.78 12.05 -1.32
CA ARG A 178 8.69 10.91 -1.16
C ARG A 178 8.16 9.61 -1.77
N ALA A 179 6.90 9.58 -2.18
CA ALA A 179 6.29 8.40 -2.79
C ALA A 179 6.69 8.26 -4.27
N GLN A 180 6.78 7.02 -4.74
CA GLN A 180 6.97 6.67 -6.14
C GLN A 180 5.84 5.75 -6.57
N SER A 181 5.37 5.83 -7.82
CA SER A 181 4.42 4.84 -8.35
C SER A 181 4.95 3.42 -8.15
N TYR A 182 4.06 2.45 -7.92
CA TYR A 182 4.47 1.04 -7.89
C TYR A 182 5.15 0.62 -9.20
N PRO A 183 6.02 -0.42 -9.18
CA PRO A 183 6.66 -0.90 -10.40
C PRO A 183 5.65 -1.25 -11.49
N ALA A 184 5.89 -0.82 -12.72
CA ALA A 184 5.04 -1.14 -13.87
C ALA A 184 5.79 -2.06 -14.86
N PRO A 185 6.01 -3.35 -14.51
CA PRO A 185 6.77 -4.27 -15.34
C PRO A 185 6.04 -4.62 -16.64
N ASN A 186 6.80 -5.03 -17.66
CA ASN A 186 6.24 -5.75 -18.80
C ASN A 186 5.91 -7.21 -18.40
N ALA A 187 5.24 -7.96 -19.26
CA ALA A 187 4.79 -9.33 -18.95
C ALA A 187 5.93 -10.26 -18.49
N ASP A 188 7.11 -10.17 -19.10
CA ASP A 188 8.25 -11.03 -18.77
C ASP A 188 8.83 -10.69 -17.40
N LEU A 189 9.05 -9.41 -17.11
CA LEU A 189 9.55 -8.97 -15.81
C LEU A 189 8.52 -9.23 -14.71
N ASP A 190 7.23 -9.06 -15.01
CA ASP A 190 6.14 -9.29 -14.07
C ASP A 190 6.10 -10.74 -13.60
N LYS A 191 6.19 -11.69 -14.54
CA LYS A 191 6.29 -13.12 -14.23
C LYS A 191 7.48 -13.41 -13.31
N LYS A 192 8.65 -12.85 -13.60
CA LYS A 192 9.85 -13.06 -12.76
C LYS A 192 9.71 -12.43 -11.38
N MET A 193 9.02 -11.29 -11.27
CA MET A 193 8.68 -10.68 -9.98
C MET A 193 7.74 -11.58 -9.16
N GLN A 194 6.75 -12.22 -9.79
CA GLN A 194 5.87 -13.19 -9.14
C GLN A 194 6.63 -14.46 -8.71
N ASP A 195 7.60 -14.92 -9.50
CA ASP A 195 8.47 -16.05 -9.11
C ASP A 195 9.28 -15.70 -7.85
N VAL A 196 9.91 -14.53 -7.82
CA VAL A 196 10.65 -14.03 -6.64
C VAL A 196 9.74 -13.92 -5.41
N TRP A 197 8.50 -13.44 -5.58
CA TRP A 197 7.52 -13.38 -4.50
C TRP A 197 7.19 -14.77 -3.95
N THR A 198 6.92 -15.72 -4.85
CA THR A 198 6.60 -17.11 -4.50
C THR A 198 7.74 -17.75 -3.72
N GLU A 199 8.99 -17.56 -4.16
CA GLU A 199 10.17 -18.04 -3.45
C GLU A 199 10.30 -17.44 -2.05
N MET A 200 9.98 -16.15 -1.87
CA MET A 200 9.95 -15.52 -0.55
C MET A 200 8.87 -16.13 0.35
N LEU A 201 7.67 -16.38 -0.17
CA LEU A 201 6.58 -16.99 0.60
C LEU A 201 6.95 -18.38 1.12
N GLN A 202 7.70 -19.15 0.32
CA GLN A 202 8.14 -20.51 0.65
C GLN A 202 9.39 -20.58 1.54
N ALA A 203 10.07 -19.45 1.76
CA ALA A 203 11.23 -19.40 2.63
C ALA A 203 10.84 -19.67 4.10
N GLN A 204 11.66 -20.50 4.77
CA GLN A 204 11.51 -20.86 6.19
C GLN A 204 12.05 -19.79 7.12
#